data_AF-A0A6B0X1F9-F1
#
_entry.id   AF-A0A6B0X1F9-F1
#
_cell.length_a   1.000
_cell.length_b   1.000
_cell.length_c   1.000
_cell.angle_alpha   90.00
_cell.angle_beta   90.00
_cell.angle_gamma   90.00
#
_symmetry.space_group_name_H-M   'P 1'
#
loop_
_entity.id
_entity.type
_entity.pdbx_description
1 polymer ?
#
loop_
_entity_poly.entity_id
_entity_poly.type
_entity_poly.pdbx_seq_one_letter_code
_entity_poly.pdbx_strand_id
1 'polypeptide(L)'
;MGNSVTYLLLCLLLFAGCESRRDLATDPANSPVVVPFDLRYDEEQNAVVLEWEYLGIEPVVRYQFWRVERDGIHTLPWYNFPAPSREVNRRADVWDMMPIVDAAIHAGEKYIYILRTETAGKRLAEAPVGEVQIPGAILADIQFLPEEGTATVNWHLVAGVPRRYELLRAVDDAAEQVIFQSEDPTVASFTDVI
;
A
#
# COMPACT_ATOMS: atom_id res chain seq x y z
N MET A 1 6.49 32.35 48.25
CA MET A 1 6.28 32.88 46.88
C MET A 1 7.55 32.63 46.10
N GLY A 2 7.53 31.80 45.06
CA GLY A 2 8.73 31.38 44.33
C GLY A 2 8.83 29.86 44.34
N ASN A 3 8.14 29.22 43.39
CA ASN A 3 8.37 27.85 42.92
C ASN A 3 7.40 27.52 41.77
N SER A 4 6.25 28.18 41.66
CA SER A 4 5.28 27.92 40.58
C SER A 4 5.69 28.43 39.20
N VAL A 5 6.60 29.40 39.11
CA VAL A 5 7.05 29.97 37.82
C VAL A 5 8.05 29.04 37.13
N THR A 6 8.88 28.34 37.90
CA THR A 6 9.93 27.45 37.37
C THR A 6 9.36 26.16 36.77
N TYR A 7 8.29 25.61 37.36
CA TYR A 7 7.60 24.43 36.81
C TYR A 7 6.84 24.74 35.51
N LEU A 8 6.26 25.94 35.39
CA LEU A 8 5.55 26.35 34.17
C LEU A 8 6.50 26.51 32.98
N LEU A 9 7.72 27.00 33.22
CA LEU A 9 8.75 27.12 32.19
C LEU A 9 9.30 25.75 31.74
N LEU A 10 9.42 24.79 32.67
CA LEU A 10 9.90 23.44 32.37
C LEU A 10 8.85 22.62 31.59
N CYS A 11 7.55 22.81 31.89
CA CYS A 11 6.47 22.19 31.13
C CYS A 11 6.36 22.75 29.70
N LEU A 12 6.58 24.05 29.48
CA LEU A 12 6.60 24.64 28.14
C LEU A 12 7.78 24.15 27.29
N LEU A 13 8.91 23.81 27.90
CA LEU A 13 10.07 23.23 27.19
C LEU A 13 9.88 21.75 26.85
N LEU A 14 9.06 21.01 27.59
CA LEU A 14 8.74 19.60 27.27
C LEU A 14 7.70 19.46 26.15
N PHE A 15 6.85 20.48 25.93
CA PHE A 15 5.98 20.56 24.73
C PHE A 15 6.68 21.14 23.49
N ALA A 16 7.92 21.63 23.62
CA ALA A 16 8.75 21.97 22.46
C ALA A 16 9.32 20.72 21.74
N GLY A 17 9.04 19.51 22.25
CA GLY A 17 9.44 18.23 21.67
C GLY A 17 8.66 17.79 20.41
N CYS A 18 7.91 18.68 19.77
CA CYS A 18 7.17 18.37 18.53
C CYS A 18 7.70 19.12 17.29
N GLU A 19 8.98 19.52 17.26
CA GLU A 19 9.61 20.12 16.08
C GLU A 19 10.23 19.10 15.09
N SER A 20 9.91 17.80 15.18
CA SER A 20 10.41 16.82 14.20
C SER A 20 9.94 17.09 12.76
N ARG A 21 8.77 17.72 12.58
CA ARG A 21 8.28 18.16 11.25
C ARG A 21 9.11 19.30 10.67
N ARG A 22 9.67 20.17 11.53
CA ARG A 22 10.44 21.34 11.10
C ARG A 22 11.84 20.94 10.65
N ASP A 23 12.49 20.01 11.35
CA ASP A 23 13.83 19.52 10.96
C ASP A 23 13.83 18.78 9.61
N LEU A 24 12.77 18.02 9.31
CA LEU A 24 12.64 17.30 8.03
C LEU A 24 12.47 18.23 6.82
N ALA A 25 11.79 19.37 6.99
CA ALA A 25 11.55 20.33 5.91
C ALA A 25 12.69 21.33 5.67
N THR A 26 13.64 21.45 6.62
CA THR A 26 14.66 22.52 6.60
C THR A 26 16.09 22.03 6.37
N ASP A 27 16.34 20.71 6.41
CA ASP A 27 17.66 20.15 6.08
C ASP A 27 17.81 19.99 4.55
N PRO A 28 18.77 20.67 3.90
CA PRO A 28 19.05 20.52 2.46
C PRO A 28 19.45 19.10 2.04
N ALA A 29 19.90 18.26 2.98
CA ALA A 29 20.16 16.84 2.75
C ALA A 29 18.87 16.01 2.72
N ASN A 30 17.81 16.47 3.37
CA ASN A 30 16.47 15.87 3.36
C ASN A 30 15.68 16.45 2.17
N SER A 31 16.09 16.01 0.99
CA SER A 31 15.29 16.07 -0.24
C SER A 31 13.90 15.47 0.01
N PRO A 32 12.86 15.88 -0.75
CA PRO A 32 11.47 15.93 -0.29
C PRO A 32 11.00 14.71 0.48
N VAL A 33 10.40 14.94 1.65
CA VAL A 33 9.81 13.89 2.46
C VAL A 33 8.36 13.76 2.02
N VAL A 34 8.07 12.73 1.24
CA VAL A 34 6.67 12.35 1.03
C VAL A 34 6.24 11.52 2.22
N VAL A 35 5.14 11.95 2.85
CA VAL A 35 4.50 11.18 3.91
C VAL A 35 3.30 10.48 3.29
N PRO A 36 3.35 9.15 3.11
CA PRO A 36 2.15 8.39 2.80
C PRO A 36 1.16 8.57 3.95
N PHE A 37 -0.03 9.04 3.62
CA PHE A 37 -1.08 9.30 4.62
C PHE A 37 -1.91 8.04 4.84
N ASP A 38 -2.31 7.39 3.75
CA ASP A 38 -3.06 6.14 3.76
C ASP A 38 -2.72 5.33 2.50
N LEU A 39 -2.48 4.04 2.68
CA LEU A 39 -2.29 3.09 1.60
C LEU A 39 -3.14 1.86 1.93
N ARG A 40 -4.21 1.67 1.17
CA ARG A 40 -5.17 0.61 1.44
C ARG A 40 -5.78 0.04 0.17
N TYR A 41 -6.27 -1.18 0.31
CA TYR A 41 -7.21 -1.74 -0.65
C TYR A 41 -8.59 -1.12 -0.40
N ASP A 42 -9.22 -0.64 -1.47
CA ASP A 42 -10.57 -0.10 -1.47
C ASP A 42 -11.49 -1.10 -2.19
N GLU A 43 -12.39 -1.70 -1.42
CA GLU A 43 -13.33 -2.73 -1.90
C GLU A 43 -14.31 -2.18 -2.94
N GLU A 44 -14.80 -0.95 -2.76
CA GLU A 44 -15.78 -0.34 -3.66
C GLU A 44 -15.19 -0.07 -5.04
N GLN A 45 -13.95 0.38 -5.09
CA GLN A 45 -13.23 0.65 -6.33
C GLN A 45 -12.49 -0.57 -6.88
N ASN A 46 -12.40 -1.65 -6.10
CA ASN A 46 -11.56 -2.82 -6.36
C ASN A 46 -10.14 -2.43 -6.79
N ALA A 47 -9.52 -1.55 -6.01
CA ALA A 47 -8.24 -0.93 -6.35
C ALA A 47 -7.43 -0.65 -5.08
N VAL A 48 -6.12 -0.45 -5.24
CA VAL A 48 -5.31 0.17 -4.19
C VAL A 48 -5.42 1.68 -4.32
N VAL A 49 -5.81 2.32 -3.24
CA VAL A 49 -5.86 3.78 -3.13
C VAL A 49 -4.71 4.25 -2.26
N LEU A 50 -3.94 5.19 -2.81
CA LEU A 50 -2.84 5.84 -2.13
C LEU A 50 -3.15 7.33 -1.94
N GLU A 51 -3.32 7.72 -0.69
CA GLU A 51 -3.39 9.10 -0.24
C GLU A 51 -2.04 9.51 0.33
N TRP A 52 -1.56 10.69 -0.05
CA TRP A 52 -0.20 11.09 0.27
C TRP A 52 -0.08 12.61 0.35
N GLU A 53 0.86 13.05 1.17
CA GLU A 53 1.20 14.45 1.33
C GLU A 53 2.65 14.68 0.91
N TYR A 54 2.89 15.83 0.29
CA TYR A 54 4.23 16.29 0.03
C TYR A 54 4.69 17.24 1.15
N LEU A 55 5.79 16.88 1.82
CA LEU A 55 6.50 17.76 2.74
C LEU A 55 7.81 18.22 2.11
N GLY A 56 7.91 19.51 1.84
CA GLY A 56 9.13 20.06 1.28
C GLY A 56 9.00 21.49 0.80
N ILE A 57 10.16 22.09 0.56
CA ILE A 57 10.28 23.48 0.11
C ILE A 57 10.79 23.58 -1.34
N GLU A 58 11.11 22.44 -1.97
CA GLU A 58 11.73 22.38 -3.29
C GLU A 58 10.72 22.02 -4.40
N PRO A 59 10.85 22.62 -5.59
CA PRO A 59 9.94 22.33 -6.69
C PRO A 59 10.24 20.96 -7.30
N VAL A 60 9.38 19.98 -7.02
CA VAL A 60 9.39 18.69 -7.73
C VAL A 60 8.81 18.86 -9.13
N VAL A 61 9.48 18.32 -10.13
CA VAL A 61 9.09 18.37 -11.54
C VAL A 61 8.00 17.35 -11.83
N ARG A 62 8.14 16.12 -11.32
CA ARG A 62 7.18 15.03 -11.49
C ARG A 62 7.38 13.91 -10.47
N TYR A 63 6.34 13.10 -10.34
CA TYR A 63 6.24 11.99 -9.39
C TYR A 63 5.94 10.70 -10.16
N GLN A 64 6.48 9.58 -9.70
CA GLN A 64 6.16 8.25 -10.22
C GLN A 64 6.08 7.26 -9.06
N PHE A 65 5.08 6.39 -9.11
CA PHE A 65 4.99 5.27 -8.18
C PHE A 65 5.48 3.99 -8.85
N TRP A 66 6.25 3.22 -8.09
CA TRP A 66 6.64 1.85 -8.41
C TRP A 66 5.89 0.93 -7.47
N ARG A 67 5.39 -0.17 -8.02
CA ARG A 67 4.80 -1.27 -7.29
C ARG A 67 5.72 -2.47 -7.44
N VAL A 68 6.25 -2.93 -6.32
CA VAL A 68 6.99 -4.19 -6.26
C VAL A 68 5.98 -5.31 -6.05
N GLU A 69 6.02 -6.27 -6.95
CA GLU A 69 5.24 -7.49 -6.97
C GLU A 69 6.16 -8.70 -6.75
N ARG A 70 5.58 -9.87 -6.54
CA ARG A 70 6.33 -11.14 -6.46
C ARG A 70 7.26 -11.35 -7.67
N ASP A 71 6.77 -11.04 -8.86
CA ASP A 71 7.43 -11.37 -10.13
C ASP A 71 8.25 -10.21 -10.71
N GLY A 72 8.34 -9.07 -10.01
CA GLY A 72 9.14 -7.93 -10.45
C GLY A 72 8.56 -6.57 -10.06
N ILE A 73 9.02 -5.53 -10.75
CA ILE A 73 8.61 -4.15 -10.50
C ILE A 73 7.66 -3.72 -11.61
N HIS A 74 6.44 -3.36 -11.24
CA HIS A 74 5.51 -2.64 -12.09
C HIS A 74 5.66 -1.14 -11.86
N THR A 75 5.65 -0.36 -12.94
CA THR A 75 5.84 1.09 -12.87
C THR A 75 4.59 1.80 -13.32
N LEU A 76 4.05 2.65 -12.45
CA LEU A 76 2.94 3.50 -12.80
C LEU A 76 3.41 4.67 -13.69
N PRO A 77 2.51 5.31 -14.45
CA PRO A 77 2.85 6.48 -15.24
C PRO A 77 3.46 7.60 -14.40
N TRP A 78 4.23 8.47 -15.05
CA TRP A 78 4.65 9.73 -14.45
C TRP A 78 3.45 10.66 -14.31
N TYR A 79 3.30 11.23 -13.13
CA TYR A 79 2.32 12.27 -12.84
C TYR A 79 3.02 13.62 -12.75
N ASN A 80 2.59 14.54 -13.61
CA ASN A 80 3.00 15.93 -13.58
C ASN A 80 2.04 16.67 -12.66
N PHE A 81 2.28 16.58 -11.35
CA PHE A 81 1.58 17.46 -10.41
C PHE A 81 2.28 18.82 -10.39
N PRO A 82 1.53 19.93 -10.34
CA PRO A 82 2.14 21.23 -10.22
C PRO A 82 3.04 21.23 -8.98
N ALA A 83 4.28 21.70 -9.16
CA ALA A 83 5.20 21.82 -8.05
C ALA A 83 4.52 22.63 -6.94
N PRO A 84 4.56 22.17 -5.68
CA PRO A 84 4.08 22.93 -4.55
C PRO A 84 4.84 24.27 -4.49
N SER A 85 4.21 25.33 -4.97
CA SER A 85 4.83 26.65 -5.06
C SER A 85 4.41 27.49 -3.85
N ARG A 86 5.40 28.04 -3.14
CA ARG A 86 5.16 29.04 -2.08
C ARG A 86 4.40 30.28 -2.59
N GLU A 87 4.40 30.54 -3.90
CA GLU A 87 3.59 31.62 -4.48
C GLU A 87 2.09 31.31 -4.43
N VAL A 88 1.72 30.03 -4.54
CA VAL A 88 0.34 29.54 -4.51
C VAL A 88 -0.12 29.26 -3.07
N ASN A 89 0.77 28.81 -2.18
CA ASN A 89 0.47 28.63 -0.77
C ASN A 89 1.64 29.08 0.12
N ARG A 90 1.59 30.35 0.56
CA ARG A 90 2.67 31.02 1.31
C ARG A 90 2.96 30.42 2.70
N ARG A 91 2.12 29.49 3.18
CA ARG A 91 2.23 28.86 4.51
C ARG A 91 2.33 27.34 4.48
N ALA A 92 2.24 26.69 3.32
CA ALA A 92 2.25 25.24 3.24
C ALA A 92 3.67 24.69 3.10
N ASP A 93 4.20 24.22 4.21
CA ASP A 93 5.19 23.15 4.28
C ASP A 93 4.60 21.76 4.02
N VAL A 94 3.25 21.65 3.98
CA VAL A 94 2.47 20.42 3.71
C VAL A 94 1.51 20.63 2.55
N TRP A 95 1.48 19.70 1.61
CA TRP A 95 0.57 19.74 0.45
C TRP A 95 -0.18 18.42 0.30
N ASP A 96 -1.51 18.49 0.40
CA ASP A 96 -2.39 17.37 0.10
C ASP A 96 -2.34 17.09 -1.40
N MET A 97 -1.90 15.89 -1.76
CA MET A 97 -1.77 15.50 -3.16
C MET A 97 -3.00 14.73 -3.61
N MET A 98 -3.23 14.74 -4.93
CA MET A 98 -4.32 13.96 -5.50
C MET A 98 -4.06 12.47 -5.25
N PRO A 99 -5.08 11.72 -4.80
CA PRO A 99 -4.95 10.28 -4.60
C PRO A 99 -4.55 9.57 -5.89
N ILE A 100 -3.80 8.49 -5.75
CA ILE A 100 -3.48 7.58 -6.85
C ILE A 100 -4.35 6.33 -6.69
N VAL A 101 -4.98 5.92 -7.78
CA VAL A 101 -5.79 4.70 -7.83
C VAL A 101 -5.10 3.70 -8.75
N ASP A 102 -4.70 2.56 -8.20
CA ASP A 102 -4.11 1.44 -8.92
C ASP A 102 -5.10 0.27 -8.95
N ALA A 103 -5.77 0.11 -10.10
CA ALA A 103 -6.75 -0.96 -10.33
C ALA A 103 -6.13 -2.21 -10.98
N ALA A 104 -4.86 -2.17 -11.40
CA ALA A 104 -4.21 -3.28 -12.09
C ALA A 104 -3.70 -4.32 -11.08
N ILE A 105 -4.58 -4.80 -10.20
CA ILE A 105 -4.24 -5.62 -9.03
C ILE A 105 -4.61 -7.09 -9.21
N HIS A 106 -3.87 -7.94 -8.52
CA HIS A 106 -4.07 -9.39 -8.50
C HIS A 106 -4.49 -9.86 -7.12
N ALA A 107 -5.46 -10.77 -7.10
CA ALA A 107 -5.99 -11.35 -5.88
C ALA A 107 -4.92 -12.09 -5.08
N GLY A 108 -4.92 -11.93 -3.76
CA GLY A 108 -4.02 -12.63 -2.84
C GLY A 108 -2.57 -12.15 -2.88
N GLU A 109 -2.21 -11.20 -3.75
CA GLU A 109 -0.86 -10.65 -3.82
C GLU A 109 -0.61 -9.60 -2.74
N LYS A 110 0.65 -9.50 -2.33
CA LYS A 110 1.15 -8.42 -1.49
C LYS A 110 1.94 -7.44 -2.35
N TYR A 111 1.60 -6.16 -2.24
CA TYR A 111 2.27 -5.10 -2.99
C TYR A 111 3.03 -4.17 -2.08
N ILE A 112 4.20 -3.73 -2.54
CA ILE A 112 5.00 -2.70 -1.88
C ILE A 112 5.10 -1.51 -2.83
N TYR A 113 4.70 -0.34 -2.36
CA TYR A 113 4.75 0.89 -3.14
C TYR A 113 5.97 1.73 -2.77
N ILE A 114 6.64 2.26 -3.78
CA ILE A 114 7.79 3.16 -3.69
C ILE A 114 7.49 4.40 -4.51
N LEU A 115 7.68 5.57 -3.95
CA LEU A 115 7.57 6.83 -4.68
C LEU A 115 8.93 7.25 -5.20
N ARG A 116 8.94 7.79 -6.42
CA ARG A 116 10.08 8.41 -7.06
C ARG A 116 9.76 9.85 -7.41
N THR A 117 10.67 10.74 -7.04
CA THR A 117 10.52 12.17 -7.29
C THR A 117 11.68 12.70 -8.11
N GLU A 118 11.35 13.42 -9.18
CA GLU A 118 12.35 14.14 -9.97
C GLU A 118 12.33 15.63 -9.62
N THR A 119 13.47 16.15 -9.19
CA THR A 119 13.66 17.58 -8.91
C THR A 119 14.65 18.16 -9.90
N ALA A 120 14.38 19.36 -10.40
CA ALA A 120 15.19 19.97 -11.45
C ALA A 120 16.66 20.11 -11.01
N GLY A 121 17.58 19.57 -11.82
CA GLY A 121 19.03 19.63 -11.55
C GLY A 121 19.52 18.72 -10.43
N LYS A 122 18.68 17.83 -9.89
CA LYS A 122 19.05 16.86 -8.85
C LYS A 122 18.94 15.43 -9.37
N ARG A 123 19.58 14.52 -8.63
CA ARG A 123 19.37 13.08 -8.82
C ARG A 123 17.95 12.72 -8.38
N LEU A 124 17.43 11.67 -8.99
CA LEU A 124 16.16 11.10 -8.59
C LEU A 124 16.22 10.62 -7.14
N ALA A 125 15.18 10.91 -6.37
CA ALA A 125 15.02 10.42 -5.01
C ALA A 125 13.90 9.37 -4.97
N GLU A 126 14.05 8.40 -4.06
CA GLU A 126 13.12 7.29 -3.86
C GLU A 126 12.75 7.18 -2.39
N ALA A 127 11.48 6.93 -2.08
CA ALA A 127 11.00 6.79 -0.72
C ALA A 127 9.97 5.64 -0.63
N PRO A 128 10.06 4.77 0.40
CA PRO A 128 9.03 3.76 0.61
C PRO A 128 7.71 4.44 0.99
N VAL A 129 6.63 3.97 0.38
CA VAL A 129 5.26 4.42 0.68
C VAL A 129 4.65 3.47 1.70
N GLY A 130 4.67 2.17 1.42
CA GLY A 130 4.10 1.17 2.31
C GLY A 130 3.81 -0.13 1.59
N GLU A 131 3.11 -1.01 2.29
CA GLU A 131 2.68 -2.30 1.76
C GLU A 131 1.18 -2.50 1.96
N VAL A 132 0.57 -3.23 1.03
CA VAL A 132 -0.85 -3.57 1.07
C VAL A 132 -1.04 -5.03 0.65
N GLN A 133 -1.86 -5.75 1.41
CA GLN A 133 -2.28 -7.11 1.08
C GLN A 133 -3.60 -7.03 0.33
N ILE A 134 -3.64 -7.61 -0.88
CA ILE A 134 -4.88 -7.75 -1.63
C ILE A 134 -5.60 -9.02 -1.14
N PRO A 135 -6.89 -8.94 -0.80
CA PRO A 135 -7.68 -10.13 -0.47
C PRO A 135 -7.63 -11.17 -1.60
N GLY A 136 -7.56 -12.44 -1.21
CA GLY A 136 -7.55 -13.56 -2.14
C GLY A 136 -8.94 -14.14 -2.38
N ALA A 137 -8.96 -15.38 -2.86
CA ALA A 137 -10.14 -16.23 -2.81
C ALA A 137 -10.47 -16.59 -1.36
N ILE A 138 -11.75 -16.57 -1.00
CA ILE A 138 -12.23 -17.02 0.31
C ILE A 138 -13.07 -18.27 0.12
N LEU A 139 -12.81 -19.27 0.97
CA LEU A 139 -13.63 -20.48 1.07
C LEU A 139 -15.08 -20.09 1.37
N ALA A 140 -15.99 -20.49 0.48
CA ALA A 140 -17.42 -20.28 0.66
C ALA A 140 -18.04 -21.45 1.46
N ASP A 141 -17.84 -22.68 0.97
CA ASP A 141 -18.27 -23.89 1.66
C ASP A 141 -17.46 -25.13 1.22
N ILE A 142 -17.65 -26.22 1.96
CA ILE A 142 -17.23 -27.56 1.55
C ILE A 142 -18.43 -28.49 1.70
N GLN A 143 -18.82 -29.14 0.60
CA GLN A 143 -19.94 -30.07 0.55
C GLN A 143 -19.40 -31.50 0.43
N PHE A 144 -19.61 -32.30 1.47
CA PHE A 144 -19.24 -33.72 1.47
C PHE A 144 -20.41 -34.56 1.00
N LEU A 145 -20.14 -35.48 0.06
CA LEU A 145 -21.10 -36.48 -0.42
C LEU A 145 -20.56 -37.87 -0.07
N PRO A 146 -20.87 -38.41 1.13
CA PRO A 146 -20.29 -39.66 1.61
C PRO A 146 -20.65 -40.87 0.75
N GLU A 147 -21.82 -40.86 0.13
CA GLU A 147 -22.28 -41.95 -0.74
C GLU A 147 -21.45 -42.04 -2.04
N GLU A 148 -20.88 -40.92 -2.47
CA GLU A 148 -20.08 -40.81 -3.69
C GLU A 148 -18.57 -40.81 -3.41
N GLY A 149 -18.16 -40.66 -2.14
CA GLY A 149 -16.74 -40.51 -1.78
C GLY A 149 -16.14 -39.23 -2.35
N THR A 150 -16.91 -38.13 -2.40
CA THR A 150 -16.45 -36.86 -2.96
C THR A 150 -16.63 -35.69 -2.00
N ALA A 151 -15.81 -34.67 -2.19
CA ALA A 151 -15.92 -33.38 -1.53
C ALA A 151 -15.87 -32.26 -2.59
N THR A 152 -16.88 -31.41 -2.61
CA THR A 152 -16.89 -30.20 -3.45
C THR A 152 -16.50 -29.01 -2.60
N VAL A 153 -15.45 -28.31 -3.01
CA VAL A 153 -14.97 -27.07 -2.40
C VAL A 153 -15.42 -25.91 -3.26
N ASN A 154 -16.11 -24.94 -2.65
CA ASN A 154 -16.57 -23.73 -3.32
C ASN A 154 -15.87 -22.51 -2.72
N TRP A 155 -15.52 -21.53 -3.55
CA TRP A 155 -14.90 -20.28 -3.13
C TRP A 155 -15.48 -19.10 -3.89
N HIS A 156 -15.25 -17.90 -3.37
CA HIS A 156 -15.54 -16.66 -4.08
C HIS A 156 -14.33 -15.73 -4.03
N LEU A 157 -14.19 -14.91 -5.06
CA LEU A 157 -13.14 -13.92 -5.16
C LEU A 157 -13.60 -12.63 -4.48
N VAL A 158 -12.75 -12.04 -3.64
CA VAL A 158 -13.06 -10.77 -2.96
C VAL A 158 -12.50 -9.58 -3.72
N ALA A 159 -11.29 -9.71 -4.27
CA ALA A 159 -10.55 -8.59 -4.83
C ALA A 159 -9.75 -8.98 -6.07
N GLY A 160 -9.52 -7.99 -6.94
CA GLY A 160 -8.66 -8.08 -8.11
C GLY A 160 -9.05 -9.19 -9.10
N VAL A 161 -8.06 -9.65 -9.86
CA VAL A 161 -8.17 -10.85 -10.72
C VAL A 161 -7.03 -11.81 -10.34
N PRO A 162 -7.32 -13.07 -10.00
CA PRO A 162 -6.28 -14.03 -9.62
C PRO A 162 -5.41 -14.34 -10.84
N ARG A 163 -4.11 -14.58 -10.60
CA ARG A 163 -3.24 -15.17 -11.63
C ARG A 163 -3.48 -16.67 -11.76
N ARG A 164 -3.76 -17.33 -10.64
CA ARG A 164 -4.10 -18.75 -10.54
C ARG A 164 -4.85 -19.03 -9.23
N TYR A 165 -5.69 -20.05 -9.24
CA TYR A 165 -6.17 -20.72 -8.05
C TYR A 165 -5.35 -21.98 -7.79
N GLU A 166 -5.03 -22.25 -6.54
CA GLU A 166 -4.42 -23.50 -6.08
C GLU A 166 -5.21 -24.00 -4.86
N LEU A 167 -5.71 -25.23 -4.94
CA LEU A 167 -6.30 -25.91 -3.77
C LEU A 167 -5.30 -26.93 -3.28
N LEU A 168 -4.98 -26.84 -2.00
CA LEU A 168 -4.08 -27.74 -1.31
C LEU A 168 -4.86 -28.62 -0.35
N ARG A 169 -4.50 -29.89 -0.30
CA ARG A 169 -5.03 -30.88 0.64
C ARG A 169 -3.87 -31.42 1.48
N ALA A 170 -4.05 -31.44 2.79
CA ALA A 170 -3.22 -32.18 3.72
C ALA A 170 -4.07 -33.30 4.34
N VAL A 171 -3.48 -34.48 4.48
CA VAL A 171 -4.10 -35.64 5.14
C VAL A 171 -3.21 -35.98 6.33
N ASP A 172 -3.77 -35.91 7.54
CA ASP A 172 -3.04 -36.07 8.79
C ASP A 172 -1.80 -35.16 8.86
N ASP A 173 -0.63 -35.70 9.20
CA ASP A 173 0.66 -34.99 9.28
C ASP A 173 1.44 -34.98 7.94
N ALA A 174 0.79 -35.33 6.82
CA ALA A 174 1.45 -35.32 5.51
C ALA A 174 1.65 -33.89 4.98
N ALA A 175 2.66 -33.72 4.12
CA ALA A 175 2.88 -32.47 3.41
C ALA A 175 1.66 -32.11 2.53
N GLU A 176 1.38 -30.81 2.43
CA GLU A 176 0.33 -30.28 1.56
C GLU A 176 0.57 -30.70 0.10
N GLN A 177 -0.49 -31.18 -0.54
CA GLN A 177 -0.50 -31.57 -1.95
C GLN A 177 -1.46 -30.69 -2.72
N VAL A 178 -1.00 -30.13 -3.85
CA VAL A 178 -1.88 -29.41 -4.78
C VAL A 178 -2.78 -30.42 -5.48
N ILE A 179 -4.08 -30.36 -5.19
CA ILE A 179 -5.12 -31.24 -5.76
C ILE A 179 -5.82 -30.59 -6.95
N PHE A 180 -5.75 -29.27 -7.06
CA PHE A 180 -6.32 -28.53 -8.17
C PHE A 180 -5.54 -27.24 -8.41
N GLN A 181 -5.41 -26.90 -9.69
CA GLN A 181 -4.85 -25.63 -10.15
C GLN A 181 -5.61 -25.16 -11.39
N SER A 182 -5.87 -23.85 -11.48
CA SER A 182 -6.49 -23.25 -12.66
C SER A 182 -6.02 -21.80 -12.83
N GLU A 183 -5.72 -21.42 -14.07
CA GLU A 183 -5.48 -20.03 -14.47
C GLU A 183 -6.78 -19.33 -14.94
N ASP A 184 -7.89 -20.07 -15.06
CA ASP A 184 -9.19 -19.49 -15.38
C ASP A 184 -9.76 -18.76 -14.14
N PRO A 185 -9.88 -17.42 -14.19
CA PRO A 185 -10.32 -16.62 -13.04
C PRO A 185 -11.80 -16.82 -12.71
N THR A 186 -12.58 -17.43 -13.61
CA THR A 186 -14.02 -17.65 -13.43
C THR A 186 -14.35 -18.92 -12.66
N VAL A 187 -13.37 -19.80 -12.45
CA VAL A 187 -13.59 -21.02 -11.67
C VAL A 187 -13.78 -20.66 -10.20
N ALA A 188 -14.87 -21.17 -9.63
CA ALA A 188 -15.28 -20.91 -8.25
C ALA A 188 -15.50 -22.21 -7.45
N SER A 189 -15.26 -23.38 -8.06
CA SER A 189 -15.46 -24.66 -7.41
C SER A 189 -14.57 -25.77 -7.98
N PHE A 190 -14.31 -26.78 -7.15
CA PHE A 190 -13.62 -28.00 -7.53
C PHE A 190 -14.18 -29.18 -6.72
N THR A 191 -14.41 -30.31 -7.38
CA THR A 191 -14.82 -31.56 -6.74
C THR A 191 -13.65 -32.53 -6.71
N ASP A 192 -13.24 -32.91 -5.50
CA ASP A 192 -12.19 -33.87 -5.23
C ASP A 192 -12.78 -35.23 -4.84
N VAL A 193 -12.03 -36.30 -5.10
CA VAL A 193 -12.35 -37.66 -4.64
C VAL A 193 -11.56 -37.93 -3.36
N ILE A 194 -12.26 -38.36 -2.31
CA ILE A 194 -11.74 -38.57 -0.95
C ILE A 194 -11.70 -40.03 -0.54
#